data_AF-A0A0T7BXM5-F1
#
_entry.id   AF-A0A0T7BXM5-F1
#
_cell.length_a   1.000
_cell.length_b   1.000
_cell.length_c   1.000
_cell.angle_alpha   90.00
_cell.angle_beta   90.00
_cell.angle_gamma   90.00
#
_symmetry.space_group_name_H-M   'P 1'
#
loop_
_entity.id
_entity.type
_entity.pdbx_description
1 polymer ?
#
loop_
_entity_poly.entity_id
_entity_poly.type
_entity_poly.pdbx_seq_one_letter_code
_entity_poly.pdbx_strand_id
1 'polypeptide(L)'
;MITEDVLAKEYLRIVGRYYPKIGELLDGCYVKVITSYWGRPPKRLRYIGIYCSTEMMPHVQAHKQILRDVAENMGLVQVVFRNASRLLRDPKSTIKDSDPRMWLDLQWVVT
;
A
#
# COMPACT_ATOMS: atom_id res chain seq x y z
N MET A 1 19.20 7.50 5.62
CA MET A 1 17.84 7.86 5.16
C MET A 1 17.04 6.57 5.02
N ILE A 2 15.96 6.37 5.78
CA ILE A 2 15.13 5.16 5.63
C ILE A 2 14.45 5.24 4.25
N THR A 3 14.70 4.25 3.40
CA THR A 3 14.06 4.13 2.08
C THR A 3 12.59 3.74 2.23
N GLU A 4 11.77 4.08 1.24
CA GLU A 4 10.33 3.79 1.23
C GLU A 4 10.05 2.29 1.40
N ASP A 5 10.90 1.45 0.82
CA ASP A 5 10.83 -0.02 0.95
C ASP A 5 11.06 -0.50 2.38
N VAL A 6 12.00 0.12 3.11
CA VAL A 6 12.26 -0.25 4.51
C VAL A 6 11.07 0.12 5.39
N LEU A 7 10.44 1.27 5.13
CA LEU A 7 9.27 1.70 5.87
C LEU A 7 8.04 0.82 5.58
N ALA A 8 7.86 0.39 4.33
CA ALA A 8 6.82 -0.57 3.96
C ALA A 8 7.04 -1.94 4.64
N LYS A 9 8.28 -2.44 4.66
CA LYS A 9 8.64 -3.69 5.36
C LYS A 9 8.41 -3.60 6.85
N GLU A 10 8.75 -2.47 7.47
CA GLU A 10 8.52 -2.27 8.90
C GLU A 10 7.02 -2.21 9.22
N TYR A 11 6.23 -1.56 8.37
CA TYR A 11 4.77 -1.54 8.49
C TYR A 11 4.20 -2.96 8.46
N LEU A 12 4.57 -3.76 7.47
CA LEU A 12 4.18 -5.16 7.35
C LEU A 12 4.62 -5.98 8.57
N ARG A 13 5.86 -5.76 9.06
CA ARG A 13 6.39 -6.44 10.24
C ARG A 13 5.56 -6.15 11.49
N ILE A 14 5.19 -4.88 11.71
CA ILE A 14 4.36 -4.47 12.85
C ILE A 14 2.96 -5.08 12.72
N VAL A 15 2.32 -4.97 11.55
CA VAL A 15 1.00 -5.56 11.33
C VAL A 15 1.03 -7.08 11.56
N GLY A 16 2.00 -7.80 10.97
CA GLY A 16 2.12 -9.24 11.14
C GLY A 16 2.39 -9.67 12.58
N ARG A 17 3.14 -8.87 13.35
CA ARG A 17 3.43 -9.19 14.76
C ARG A 17 2.24 -8.96 15.69
N TYR A 18 1.54 -7.84 15.54
CA TYR A 18 0.46 -7.45 16.46
C TYR A 18 -0.93 -7.90 15.99
N TYR A 19 -1.10 -8.13 14.69
CA TYR A 19 -2.36 -8.54 14.07
C TYR A 19 -2.12 -9.65 13.03
N PRO A 20 -1.77 -10.88 13.46
CA PRO A 20 -1.33 -11.95 12.56
C PRO A 20 -2.30 -12.25 11.42
N LYS A 21 -3.61 -12.31 11.70
CA LYS A 21 -4.67 -12.53 10.69
C LYS A 21 -4.73 -11.43 9.63
N ILE A 22 -4.41 -10.18 10.01
CA ILE A 22 -4.35 -9.07 9.05
C ILE A 22 -3.04 -9.16 8.26
N GLY A 23 -1.94 -9.59 8.90
CA GLY A 23 -0.69 -9.91 8.21
C GLY A 23 -0.89 -10.92 7.09
N GLU A 24 -1.55 -12.05 7.38
CA GLU A 24 -1.90 -13.07 6.39
C GLU A 24 -2.75 -12.52 5.23
N LEU A 25 -3.69 -11.60 5.52
CA LEU A 25 -4.45 -10.92 4.46
C LEU A 25 -3.57 -10.01 3.60
N LEU A 26 -2.56 -9.37 4.19
CA LEU A 26 -1.63 -8.49 3.48
C LEU A 26 -0.59 -9.25 2.66
N ASP A 27 -0.32 -10.53 2.95
CA ASP A 27 0.54 -11.38 2.11
C ASP A 27 -0.02 -11.54 0.69
N GLY A 28 -1.35 -11.46 0.53
CA GLY A 28 -2.04 -11.41 -0.76
C GLY A 28 -2.14 -10.01 -1.37
N CYS A 29 -1.40 -9.02 -0.85
CA CYS A 29 -1.44 -7.63 -1.29
C CYS A 29 -0.03 -7.11 -1.61
N TYR A 30 0.04 -6.10 -2.47
CA TYR A 30 1.27 -5.32 -2.66
C TYR A 30 1.19 -4.05 -1.83
N VAL A 31 2.16 -3.84 -0.94
CA VAL A 31 2.21 -2.69 -0.03
C VAL A 31 3.41 -1.81 -0.35
N LYS A 32 3.17 -0.51 -0.57
CA LYS A 32 4.20 0.46 -0.94
C LYS A 32 3.99 1.79 -0.20
N VAL A 33 5.07 2.46 0.16
CA VAL A 33 5.00 3.83 0.68
C VAL A 33 4.93 4.81 -0.48
N ILE A 34 4.00 5.74 -0.43
CA ILE A 34 3.83 6.81 -1.42
C ILE A 34 4.25 8.12 -0.75
N THR A 35 5.32 8.75 -1.25
CA THR A 35 5.71 10.10 -0.79
C THR A 35 5.09 11.16 -1.69
N SER A 36 4.52 12.19 -1.08
CA SER A 36 4.06 13.41 -1.73
C SER A 36 4.62 14.64 -1.01
N TYR A 37 4.75 15.76 -1.73
CA TYR A 37 5.15 17.04 -1.17
C TYR A 37 4.01 18.03 -1.35
N TRP A 38 3.53 18.62 -0.26
CA TRP A 38 2.38 19.52 -0.28
C TRP A 38 2.60 20.79 0.55
N GLY A 39 2.05 21.91 0.09
CA GLY A 39 2.06 23.19 0.80
C GLY A 39 3.22 24.13 0.45
N ARG A 40 3.27 25.29 1.14
CA ARG A 40 4.34 26.30 1.06
C ARG A 40 4.70 26.76 2.49
N PRO A 41 5.87 26.37 3.04
CA PRO A 41 6.90 25.51 2.44
C PRO A 41 6.42 24.06 2.27
N PRO A 42 7.03 23.28 1.34
CA PRO A 42 6.61 21.92 1.03
C PRO A 42 6.84 20.99 2.22
N LYS A 43 5.75 20.44 2.76
CA LYS A 43 5.78 19.39 3.77
C LYS A 43 5.80 18.03 3.08
N ARG A 44 6.69 17.15 3.54
CA ARG A 44 6.77 15.77 3.08
C ARG A 44 5.68 14.94 3.75
N LEU A 45 4.75 14.42 2.95
CA LEU A 45 3.66 13.54 3.35
C LEU A 45 3.96 12.13 2.87
N ARG A 46 3.78 11.13 3.73
CA ARG A 46 3.98 9.72 3.39
C ARG A 46 2.70 8.95 3.67
N TYR A 47 2.30 8.14 2.71
CA TYR A 47 1.10 7.30 2.77
C TYR A 47 1.50 5.84 2.60
N ILE A 48 0.68 4.93 3.10
CA ILE A 48 0.76 3.51 2.75
C ILE A 48 -0.26 3.22 1.67
N GLY A 49 0.20 2.79 0.50
CA GLY A 49 -0.64 2.24 -0.55
C GLY A 49 -0.73 0.73 -0.39
N ILE A 50 -1.95 0.23 -0.18
CA ILE A 50 -2.25 -1.21 -0.19
C ILE A 50 -2.99 -1.52 -1.48
N TYR A 51 -2.33 -2.28 -2.34
CA TYR A 51 -2.84 -2.71 -3.64
C TYR A 51 -3.27 -4.16 -3.54
N CYS A 52 -4.54 -4.44 -3.82
CA CYS A 52 -5.09 -5.79 -3.73
C CYS A 52 -6.04 -6.08 -4.89
N SER A 53 -6.31 -7.36 -5.13
CA SER A 53 -7.28 -7.80 -6.12
C SER A 53 -8.69 -7.31 -5.78
N THR A 54 -9.59 -7.31 -6.77
CA THR A 54 -10.99 -6.91 -6.55
C THR A 54 -11.67 -7.76 -5.48
N GLU A 55 -11.36 -9.05 -5.43
CA GLU A 55 -11.92 -10.01 -4.48
C GLU A 55 -11.37 -9.80 -3.07
N MET A 56 -10.09 -9.46 -2.93
CA MET A 56 -9.45 -9.21 -1.63
C MET A 56 -9.85 -7.86 -1.00
N MET A 57 -10.28 -6.90 -1.82
CA MET A 57 -10.55 -5.53 -1.38
C MET A 57 -11.50 -5.43 -0.17
N PRO A 58 -12.67 -6.10 -0.12
CA PRO A 58 -13.59 -6.00 1.01
C PRO A 58 -12.98 -6.56 2.30
N HIS A 59 -12.22 -7.65 2.20
CA HIS A 59 -11.57 -8.31 3.34
C HIS A 59 -10.52 -7.39 3.98
N VAL A 60 -9.70 -6.74 3.16
CA VAL A 60 -8.69 -5.80 3.65
C VAL A 60 -9.35 -4.54 4.21
N GLN A 61 -10.39 -4.01 3.54
CA GLN A 61 -11.09 -2.80 3.99
C GLN A 61 -11.88 -3.01 5.29
N ALA A 62 -12.30 -4.24 5.62
CA ALA A 62 -12.91 -4.55 6.90
C ALA A 62 -12.00 -4.18 8.09
N HIS A 63 -10.67 -4.19 7.87
CA HIS A 63 -9.66 -3.86 8.87
C HIS A 63 -9.07 -2.45 8.72
N LYS A 64 -9.74 -1.56 7.97
CA LYS A 64 -9.22 -0.21 7.64
C LYS A 64 -8.80 0.62 8.84
N GLN A 65 -9.50 0.50 9.98
CA GLN A 65 -9.20 1.32 11.15
C GLN A 65 -7.87 0.89 11.78
N ILE A 66 -7.69 -0.40 12.02
CA ILE A 66 -6.45 -0.97 12.55
C ILE A 66 -5.26 -0.62 11.65
N LEU A 67 -5.41 -0.78 10.34
CA LEU A 67 -4.37 -0.47 9.38
C LEU A 67 -3.96 1.03 9.42
N ARG A 68 -4.94 1.92 9.60
CA ARG A 68 -4.70 3.37 9.75
C ARG A 68 -4.03 3.70 11.06
N ASP A 69 -4.50 3.14 12.17
CA ASP A 69 -3.93 3.39 13.50
C ASP A 69 -2.44 2.98 13.53
N VAL A 70 -2.10 1.84 12.92
CA VAL A 70 -0.70 1.40 12.78
C VAL A 70 0.11 2.39 11.94
N ALA A 71 -0.43 2.89 10.84
CA ALA A 71 0.26 3.86 9.99
C ALA A 71 0.48 5.19 10.71
N GLU A 72 -0.54 5.70 11.41
CA GLU A 72 -0.46 6.94 12.19
C GLU A 72 0.58 6.82 13.32
N ASN A 73 0.61 5.69 14.02
CA ASN A 73 1.62 5.40 15.05
C ASN A 73 3.06 5.36 14.48
N MET A 74 3.24 5.08 13.18
CA MET A 74 4.53 5.14 12.49
C MET A 74 4.85 6.53 11.90
N GLY A 75 3.98 7.54 12.11
CA GLY A 75 4.14 8.89 11.58
C GLY A 75 3.77 9.02 10.09
N LEU A 76 2.98 8.08 9.56
CA LEU A 76 2.43 8.14 8.21
C LEU A 76 1.08 8.88 8.24
N VAL A 77 0.75 9.54 7.13
CA VAL A 77 -0.44 10.39 7.02
C VAL A 77 -1.72 9.58 6.89
N GLN A 78 -1.70 8.53 6.07
CA GLN A 78 -2.88 7.69 5.86
C GLN A 78 -2.54 6.36 5.17
N VAL A 79 -3.47 5.41 5.27
CA VAL A 79 -3.54 4.21 4.42
C VAL A 79 -4.53 4.43 3.29
N VAL A 80 -4.11 4.10 2.08
CA VAL A 80 -4.84 4.23 0.83
C VAL A 80 -5.01 2.85 0.21
N PHE A 81 -6.26 2.43 0.01
CA PHE A 81 -6.57 1.16 -0.64
C PHE A 81 -6.72 1.37 -2.16
N ARG A 82 -6.12 0.49 -2.96
CA ARG A 82 -6.12 0.56 -4.42
C ARG A 82 -6.44 -0.79 -5.02
N ASN A 83 -7.41 -0.82 -5.94
CA ASN A 83 -7.78 -2.04 -6.64
C ASN A 83 -6.77 -2.29 -7.77
N ALA A 84 -5.88 -3.26 -7.56
CA ALA A 84 -4.84 -3.63 -8.52
C ALA A 84 -5.45 -4.16 -9.83
N SER A 85 -6.54 -4.94 -9.75
CA SER A 85 -7.20 -5.50 -10.95
C SER A 85 -7.74 -4.40 -11.87
N ARG A 86 -8.35 -3.36 -11.29
CA ARG A 86 -8.83 -2.19 -12.05
C ARG A 86 -7.68 -1.36 -12.59
N LEU A 87 -6.62 -1.18 -11.79
CA LEU A 87 -5.47 -0.37 -12.17
C LEU A 87 -4.67 -0.96 -13.34
N LEU A 88 -4.60 -2.29 -13.44
CA LEU A 88 -3.96 -3.00 -14.55
C LEU A 88 -4.83 -3.04 -15.82
N ARG A 89 -6.16 -3.06 -15.66
CA ARG A 89 -7.12 -3.08 -16.77
C ARG A 89 -7.46 -1.69 -17.31
N ASP A 90 -7.09 -0.63 -16.60
CA ASP A 90 -7.35 0.74 -17.04
C ASP A 90 -6.52 1.05 -18.30
N PRO A 91 -7.16 1.32 -19.45
CA PRO A 91 -6.45 1.58 -20.70
C PRO A 91 -5.62 2.88 -20.68
N LYS A 92 -5.87 3.78 -19.72
CA LYS A 92 -5.08 5.00 -19.50
C LYS A 92 -4.00 4.83 -18.43
N SER A 93 -3.84 3.63 -17.88
CA SER A 93 -2.79 3.34 -16.90
C SER A 93 -1.42 3.40 -17.57
N THR A 94 -0.56 4.31 -17.10
CA THR A 94 0.82 4.45 -17.57
C THR A 94 1.81 3.67 -16.69
N ILE A 95 1.32 2.82 -15.77
CA ILE A 95 2.17 2.13 -14.77
C ILE A 95 3.18 1.20 -15.44
N LYS A 96 2.79 0.54 -16.53
CA LYS A 96 3.70 -0.35 -17.28
C LYS A 96 4.96 0.39 -17.76
N ASP A 97 4.81 1.63 -18.18
CA ASP A 97 5.91 2.43 -18.74
C ASP A 97 6.65 3.24 -17.66
N SER A 98 5.91 3.74 -16.67
CA SER A 98 6.47 4.61 -15.61
C SER A 98 7.11 3.86 -14.44
N ASP A 99 6.57 2.69 -14.07
CA ASP A 99 7.11 1.82 -13.03
C ASP A 99 6.90 0.34 -13.41
N PRO A 100 7.72 -0.21 -14.34
CA PRO A 100 7.57 -1.57 -14.82
C PRO A 100 7.70 -2.63 -13.71
N ARG A 101 8.43 -2.33 -12.63
CA ARG A 101 8.59 -3.25 -11.49
C ARG A 101 7.29 -3.35 -10.71
N MET A 102 6.72 -2.20 -10.35
CA MET A 102 5.41 -2.17 -9.71
C MET A 102 4.34 -2.81 -10.61
N TRP A 103 4.40 -2.60 -11.93
CA TRP A 103 3.49 -3.28 -12.86
C TRP A 103 3.55 -4.81 -12.72
N LEU A 104 4.75 -5.39 -12.65
CA LEU A 104 4.94 -6.83 -12.44
C LEU A 104 4.42 -7.27 -11.07
N ASP A 105 4.76 -6.54 -10.00
CA ASP A 105 4.29 -6.87 -8.64
C ASP A 105 2.75 -6.89 -8.57
N LEU A 106 2.09 -5.94 -9.24
CA LEU A 106 0.63 -5.89 -9.32
C LEU A 106 0.03 -7.05 -10.12
N GLN A 107 0.69 -7.52 -11.19
CA GLN A 107 0.24 -8.70 -11.94
C GLN A 107 0.23 -9.94 -11.04
N TRP A 108 1.24 -10.10 -10.19
CA TRP A 108 1.33 -11.22 -9.24
C TRP A 108 0.22 -11.21 -8.21
N VAL A 109 -0.21 -10.02 -7.75
CA VAL A 109 -1.31 -9.87 -6.78
C VAL A 109 -2.69 -10.12 -7.39
N VAL A 110 -2.83 -9.98 -8.71
CA VAL A 110 -4.11 -10.08 -9.41
C VAL A 110 -4.30 -11.44 -10.10
N THR A 111 -3.24 -12.24 -10.19
CA THR A 111 -3.26 -13.62 -10.73
C THR A 111 -3.93 -14.55 -9.74
#